data_AF-A0AAQ4EQY4-F1
#
_entry.id   AF-A0AAQ4EQY4-F1
#
_cell.length_a   1.000
_cell.length_b   1.000
_cell.length_c   1.000
_cell.angle_alpha   90.00
_cell.angle_beta   90.00
_cell.angle_gamma   90.00
#
_symmetry.space_group_name_H-M   'P 1'
#
loop_
_entity.id
_entity.type
_entity.pdbx_description
1 polymer ?
#
loop_
_entity_poly.entity_id
_entity_poly.type
_entity_poly.pdbx_seq_one_letter_code
_entity_poly.pdbx_strand_id
1 'polypeptide(L)'
;MDMISQPPQPYSFGYDTTDEFGTRLYQKEQGDASNAKTGSYGYRDANGLFRTVRYVADAGGFRATVDTNEPGTSPGASADAVFNANPVAAPAIAPGSGRYAGGRYGGAGPWASASGAAAGGYGAGGPWAG
;
A
#
# COMPACT_ATOMS: atom_id res chain seq x y z
N MET A 1 39.31 -4.67 -12.37
CA MET A 1 38.82 -3.66 -11.42
C MET A 1 38.05 -4.38 -10.33
N ASP A 2 38.59 -4.38 -9.12
CA ASP A 2 37.86 -4.88 -7.95
C ASP A 2 36.91 -3.77 -7.48
N MET A 3 35.60 -3.99 -7.62
CA MET A 3 34.59 -3.04 -7.15
C MET A 3 34.48 -3.22 -5.64
N ILE A 4 35.08 -2.31 -4.87
CA ILE A 4 34.97 -2.28 -3.41
C ILE A 4 33.49 -2.23 -2.98
N SER A 5 32.94 -3.39 -2.65
CA SER A 5 31.65 -3.52 -1.97
C SER A 5 31.85 -3.08 -0.51
N GLN A 6 31.36 -1.89 -0.17
CA GLN A 6 31.39 -1.44 1.22
C GLN A 6 30.35 -2.21 2.04
N PRO A 7 30.70 -2.66 3.27
CA PRO A 7 29.75 -3.35 4.12
C PRO A 7 28.58 -2.42 4.49
N PRO A 8 27.36 -2.95 4.65
CA PRO A 8 26.19 -2.18 5.08
C PRO A 8 26.49 -1.39 6.35
N GLN A 9 26.15 -0.10 6.35
CA GLN A 9 26.28 0.76 7.53
C GLN A 9 24.93 0.85 8.23
N PRO A 10 24.85 0.57 9.55
CA PRO A 10 23.62 0.75 10.30
C PRO A 10 23.12 2.19 10.23
N TYR A 11 21.79 2.35 10.17
CA TYR A 11 21.16 3.66 10.19
C TYR A 11 19.81 3.62 10.90
N SER A 12 19.32 4.79 11.26
CA SER A 12 17.94 5.01 11.66
C SER A 12 17.48 6.35 11.14
N PHE A 13 16.26 6.40 10.59
CA PHE A 13 15.62 7.66 10.22
C PHE A 13 14.12 7.60 10.53
N GLY A 14 13.50 8.77 10.59
CA GLY A 14 12.06 8.88 10.67
C GLY A 14 11.59 10.32 10.57
N TYR A 15 10.30 10.47 10.27
CA TYR A 15 9.58 11.73 10.31
C TYR A 15 8.15 11.49 10.79
N ASP A 16 7.54 12.54 11.33
CA ASP A 16 6.16 12.56 11.79
C ASP A 16 5.65 13.99 11.60
N THR A 17 4.73 14.16 10.67
CA THR A 17 4.20 15.47 10.27
C THR A 17 2.68 15.45 10.28
N THR A 18 2.07 16.62 10.45
CA THR A 18 0.63 16.82 10.31
C THR A 18 0.40 18.05 9.45
N ASP A 19 -0.41 17.92 8.40
CA ASP A 19 -0.74 19.03 7.51
C ASP A 19 -1.84 19.95 8.08
N GLU A 20 -2.15 21.02 7.35
CA GLU A 20 -3.19 21.99 7.73
C GLU A 20 -4.61 21.40 7.73
N PHE A 21 -4.80 20.23 7.13
CA PHE A 21 -6.07 19.51 7.06
C PHE A 21 -6.20 18.44 8.16
N GLY A 22 -5.20 18.31 9.05
CA GLY A 22 -5.20 17.35 10.15
C GLY A 22 -4.79 15.93 9.75
N THR A 23 -4.21 15.75 8.56
CA THR A 23 -3.65 14.46 8.14
C THR A 23 -2.26 14.29 8.71
N ARG A 24 -2.10 13.28 9.58
CA ARG A 24 -0.79 12.86 10.09
C ARG A 24 -0.14 11.86 9.14
N LEU A 25 1.12 12.09 8.77
CA LEU A 25 1.97 11.14 8.04
C LEU A 25 3.21 10.83 8.86
N TYR A 26 3.61 9.56 8.91
CA TYR A 26 4.82 9.16 9.60
C TYR A 26 5.56 8.02 8.91
N GLN A 27 6.87 7.98 9.13
CA GLN A 27 7.74 6.87 8.75
C GLN A 27 8.81 6.74 9.82
N LYS A 28 9.19 5.50 10.12
CA LYS A 28 10.45 5.18 10.78
C LYS A 28 11.04 3.93 10.15
N GLU A 29 12.35 3.91 9.99
CA GLU A 29 13.09 2.74 9.51
C GLU A 29 14.46 2.70 10.17
N GLN A 30 14.92 1.49 10.45
CA GLN A 30 16.29 1.20 10.86
C GLN A 30 16.87 0.11 9.96
N GLY A 31 18.13 0.28 9.58
CA GLY A 31 18.94 -0.73 8.91
C GLY A 31 20.06 -1.22 9.83
N ASP A 32 20.36 -2.51 9.79
CA ASP A 32 21.45 -3.11 10.56
C ASP A 32 22.68 -3.46 9.69
N ALA A 33 23.73 -3.96 10.34
CA ALA A 33 24.98 -4.34 9.68
C ALA A 33 24.85 -5.57 8.77
N SER A 34 23.73 -6.30 8.86
CA SER A 34 23.39 -7.44 8.00
C SER A 34 22.58 -7.02 6.76
N ASN A 35 22.43 -5.72 6.51
CA ASN A 35 21.55 -5.15 5.48
C ASN A 35 20.06 -5.47 5.69
N ALA A 36 19.67 -5.90 6.90
CA ALA A 36 18.28 -6.08 7.23
C ALA A 36 17.66 -4.74 7.62
N LYS A 37 16.42 -4.51 7.18
CA LYS A 37 15.69 -3.26 7.39
C LYS A 37 14.37 -3.58 8.07
N THR A 38 14.06 -2.83 9.12
CA THR A 38 12.76 -2.91 9.78
C THR A 38 12.18 -1.52 9.89
N GLY A 39 10.88 -1.40 9.69
CA GLY A 39 10.26 -0.09 9.73
C GLY A 39 8.75 -0.14 9.77
N SER A 40 8.19 1.06 9.88
CA SER A 40 6.77 1.27 9.75
C SER A 40 6.51 2.62 9.13
N TYR A 41 5.48 2.69 8.29
CA TYR A 41 4.96 3.94 7.77
C TYR A 41 3.45 3.94 7.81
N GLY A 42 2.87 5.12 7.75
CA GLY A 42 1.43 5.22 7.73
C GLY A 42 0.94 6.65 7.68
N TYR A 43 -0.37 6.74 7.58
CA TYR A 43 -1.08 8.00 7.71
C TYR A 43 -2.36 7.80 8.52
N ARG A 44 -2.86 8.90 9.07
CA ARG A 44 -4.21 8.99 9.63
C ARG A 44 -4.79 10.37 9.30
N ASP A 45 -5.93 10.41 8.63
CA ASP A 45 -6.61 11.67 8.33
C ASP A 45 -7.48 12.15 9.50
N ALA A 46 -8.03 13.36 9.38
CA ALA A 46 -8.92 13.96 10.37
C ALA A 46 -10.24 13.18 10.58
N ASN A 47 -10.66 12.39 9.58
CA ASN A 47 -11.84 11.52 9.66
C ASN A 47 -11.53 10.16 10.31
N GLY A 48 -10.26 9.90 10.62
CA GLY A 48 -9.80 8.66 11.19
C GLY A 48 -9.61 7.51 10.19
N LEU A 49 -9.63 7.78 8.88
CA LEU A 49 -9.11 6.84 7.89
C LEU A 49 -7.61 6.69 8.08
N PHE A 50 -7.14 5.46 8.08
CA PHE A 50 -5.73 5.17 8.33
C PHE A 50 -5.23 3.98 7.54
N ARG A 51 -3.93 3.99 7.32
CA ARG A 51 -3.13 2.83 6.99
C ARG A 51 -1.87 2.84 7.84
N THR A 52 -1.55 1.71 8.44
CA THR A 52 -0.25 1.46 9.05
C THR A 52 0.35 0.23 8.40
N VAL A 53 1.56 0.37 7.85
CA VAL A 53 2.35 -0.73 7.32
C VAL A 53 3.53 -0.96 8.23
N ARG A 54 3.74 -2.20 8.66
CA ARG A 54 4.92 -2.67 9.40
C ARG A 54 5.65 -3.66 8.53
N TYR A 55 6.96 -3.56 8.41
CA TYR A 55 7.71 -4.41 7.47
C TYR A 55 9.08 -4.84 7.98
N VAL A 56 9.56 -5.93 7.39
CA VAL A 56 10.92 -6.45 7.49
C VAL A 56 11.42 -6.73 6.07
N ALA A 57 12.62 -6.27 5.75
CA ALA A 57 13.35 -6.63 4.55
C ALA A 57 14.68 -7.27 4.96
N ASP A 58 14.87 -8.55 4.68
CA ASP A 58 16.07 -9.30 5.02
C ASP A 58 16.34 -10.40 3.96
N ALA A 59 17.19 -11.39 4.29
CA ALA A 59 17.48 -12.51 3.40
C ALA A 59 16.25 -13.33 2.96
N GLY A 60 15.14 -13.28 3.71
CA GLY A 60 13.87 -13.91 3.36
C GLY A 60 13.00 -13.06 2.40
N GLY A 61 13.48 -11.92 1.92
CA GLY A 61 12.71 -10.98 1.09
C GLY A 61 12.05 -9.85 1.89
N PHE A 62 11.06 -9.18 1.29
CA PHE A 62 10.27 -8.13 1.93
C PHE A 62 8.92 -8.70 2.40
N ARG A 63 8.61 -8.57 3.69
CA ARG A 63 7.35 -9.00 4.29
C ARG A 63 6.69 -7.84 5.02
N ALA A 64 5.36 -7.72 4.90
CA ALA A 64 4.61 -6.62 5.48
C ALA A 64 3.32 -7.06 6.18
N THR A 65 2.95 -6.32 7.21
CA THR A 65 1.61 -6.35 7.82
C THR A 65 0.99 -4.98 7.67
N VAL A 66 -0.21 -4.93 7.13
CA VAL A 66 -1.00 -3.73 6.85
C VAL A 66 -2.22 -3.74 7.77
N ASP A 67 -2.34 -2.74 8.63
CA ASP A 67 -3.56 -2.47 9.39
C ASP A 67 -4.26 -1.27 8.76
N THR A 68 -5.54 -1.41 8.40
CA THR A 68 -6.26 -0.36 7.67
C THR A 68 -7.77 -0.42 7.89
N ASN A 69 -8.43 0.74 7.79
CA ASN A 69 -9.88 0.86 7.67
C ASN A 69 -10.33 1.50 6.34
N GLU A 70 -9.46 1.53 5.34
CA GLU A 70 -9.75 2.13 4.03
C GLU A 70 -10.89 1.40 3.29
N PRO A 71 -11.92 2.12 2.83
CA PRO A 71 -13.00 1.56 2.03
C PRO A 71 -12.49 0.78 0.82
N GLY A 72 -13.08 -0.40 0.58
CA GLY A 72 -12.71 -1.26 -0.55
C GLY A 72 -11.49 -2.15 -0.32
N THR A 73 -10.86 -2.13 0.86
CA THR A 73 -9.79 -3.07 1.22
C THR A 73 -10.38 -4.29 1.93
N SER A 74 -10.17 -5.48 1.39
CA SER A 74 -10.57 -6.74 2.03
C SER A 74 -9.44 -7.28 2.92
N PRO A 75 -9.76 -7.92 4.06
CA PRO A 75 -8.76 -8.64 4.85
C PRO A 75 -8.26 -9.87 4.07
N GLY A 76 -7.00 -10.24 4.27
CA GLY A 76 -6.42 -11.40 3.61
C GLY A 76 -4.90 -11.32 3.47
N ALA A 77 -4.34 -12.20 2.65
CA ALA A 77 -2.91 -12.19 2.32
C ALA A 77 -2.72 -12.10 0.80
N SER A 78 -1.74 -11.30 0.39
CA SER A 78 -1.35 -11.12 -1.01
C SER A 78 0.17 -11.18 -1.07
N ALA A 79 0.72 -12.25 -1.63
CA ALA A 79 2.16 -12.55 -1.54
C ALA A 79 2.64 -12.49 -0.07
N ASP A 80 3.75 -11.79 0.20
CA ASP A 80 4.34 -11.61 1.54
C ASP A 80 3.71 -10.46 2.35
N ALA A 81 2.53 -9.98 1.97
CA ALA A 81 1.78 -8.95 2.68
C ALA A 81 0.49 -9.51 3.30
N VAL A 82 0.29 -9.25 4.60
CA VAL A 82 -0.93 -9.56 5.35
C VAL A 82 -1.73 -8.28 5.58
N PHE A 83 -3.03 -8.29 5.28
CA PHE A 83 -3.96 -7.19 5.45
C PHE A 83 -4.95 -7.49 6.58
N ASN A 84 -4.80 -6.78 7.69
CA ASN A 84 -5.75 -6.71 8.80
C ASN A 84 -6.72 -5.55 8.53
N ALA A 85 -7.59 -5.72 7.53
CA ALA A 85 -8.50 -4.68 7.10
C ALA A 85 -9.85 -4.74 7.86
N ASN A 86 -10.32 -3.59 8.31
CA ASN A 86 -11.67 -3.36 8.82
C ASN A 86 -12.28 -2.12 8.13
N PRO A 87 -12.68 -2.25 6.85
CA PRO A 87 -13.04 -1.10 6.01
C PRO A 87 -14.31 -0.39 6.52
N VAL A 88 -14.26 0.95 6.60
CA VAL A 88 -15.48 1.75 6.76
C VAL A 88 -16.25 1.84 5.43
N ALA A 89 -17.53 2.19 5.49
CA ALA A 89 -18.34 2.36 4.28
C ALA A 89 -17.73 3.44 3.37
N ALA A 90 -17.64 3.15 2.08
CA ALA A 90 -17.27 4.16 1.10
C ALA A 90 -18.36 5.24 1.04
N PRO A 91 -18.02 6.53 0.90
CA PRO A 91 -19.02 7.52 0.55
C PRO A 91 -19.68 7.12 -0.77
N ALA A 92 -21.02 7.08 -0.78
CA ALA A 92 -21.77 6.71 -1.98
C ALA A 92 -21.47 7.73 -3.10
N ILE A 93 -20.79 7.28 -4.16
CA ILE A 93 -20.67 8.08 -5.38
C ILE A 93 -22.05 8.05 -6.03
N ALA A 94 -22.75 9.18 -6.08
CA ALA A 94 -24.01 9.28 -6.79
C ALA A 94 -23.81 8.87 -8.27
N PRO A 95 -24.64 7.99 -8.83
CA PRO A 95 -24.51 7.57 -10.22
C PRO A 95 -24.85 8.76 -11.12
N GLY A 96 -23.84 9.48 -11.61
CA GLY A 96 -24.12 10.63 -12.48
C GLY A 96 -22.97 11.55 -12.91
N SER A 97 -21.74 11.47 -12.36
CA SER A 97 -20.64 12.37 -12.77
C SER A 97 -19.57 11.68 -13.62
N GLY A 98 -20.01 11.03 -14.70
CA GLY A 98 -19.12 10.76 -15.83
C GLY A 98 -18.83 12.06 -16.57
N ARG A 99 -17.67 12.68 -16.32
CA ARG A 99 -16.87 13.54 -17.24
C ARG A 99 -15.64 14.04 -16.50
N TYR A 100 -14.49 13.45 -16.84
CA TYR A 100 -13.18 13.97 -16.47
C TYR A 100 -13.01 15.39 -17.06
N ALA A 101 -12.77 16.37 -16.20
CA ALA A 101 -12.24 17.68 -16.56
C ALA A 101 -11.06 17.97 -15.63
N GLY A 102 -9.86 18.03 -16.20
CA GLY A 102 -8.64 18.32 -15.46
C GLY A 102 -8.64 19.74 -14.89
N GLY A 103 -8.13 19.90 -13.66
CA GLY A 103 -7.95 21.23 -13.08
C GLY A 103 -7.65 21.29 -11.58
N ARG A 104 -6.41 20.92 -11.19
CA ARG A 104 -5.55 21.56 -10.18
C ARG A 104 -6.16 22.06 -8.85
N TYR A 105 -6.09 21.25 -7.79
CA TYR A 105 -5.45 21.62 -6.50
C TYR A 105 -5.35 20.39 -5.56
N GLY A 106 -4.18 20.21 -4.93
CA GLY A 106 -3.97 19.42 -3.70
C GLY A 106 -4.12 17.90 -3.81
N GLY A 107 -2.99 17.19 -3.94
CA GLY A 107 -2.92 15.74 -4.19
C GLY A 107 -3.70 14.88 -3.20
N ALA A 108 -4.81 14.32 -3.67
CA ALA A 108 -5.38 13.09 -3.15
C ALA A 108 -4.37 11.95 -3.38
N GLY A 109 -4.01 11.24 -2.31
CA GLY A 109 -3.12 10.08 -2.37
C GLY A 109 -3.62 9.03 -3.36
N PRO A 110 -2.72 8.26 -4.00
CA PRO A 110 -3.06 7.41 -5.12
C PRO A 110 -3.66 6.09 -4.62
N TRP A 111 -4.95 6.07 -4.34
CA TRP A 111 -5.74 4.85 -4.44
C TRP A 111 -7.18 5.21 -4.80
N ALA A 112 -7.39 5.64 -6.04
CA ALA A 112 -8.68 5.38 -6.67
C ALA A 112 -8.72 3.88 -6.95
N SER A 113 -9.47 3.13 -6.14
CA SER A 113 -9.72 1.71 -6.37
C SER A 113 -10.39 1.54 -7.73
N ALA A 114 -9.64 1.07 -8.72
CA ALA A 114 -10.22 0.38 -9.85
C ALA A 114 -10.84 -0.91 -9.29
N SER A 115 -12.16 -0.94 -9.19
CA SER A 115 -12.92 -2.16 -8.93
C SER A 115 -12.69 -3.13 -10.08
N GLY A 116 -11.76 -4.07 -9.91
CA GLY A 116 -11.64 -5.25 -10.75
C GLY A 116 -12.82 -6.17 -10.48
N ALA A 117 -13.76 -6.25 -11.43
CA ALA A 117 -14.76 -7.30 -11.47
C ALA A 117 -14.06 -8.64 -11.73
N ALA A 118 -14.25 -9.61 -10.83
CA ALA A 118 -13.90 -11.01 -11.09
C ALA A 118 -15.14 -11.75 -11.60
N ALA A 119 -15.06 -12.33 -12.81
CA ALA A 119 -15.91 -13.45 -13.23
C ALA A 119 -15.34 -14.16 -14.48
N GLY A 120 -14.81 -15.38 -14.30
CA GLY A 120 -15.15 -16.55 -15.12
C GLY A 120 -14.28 -16.92 -16.34
N GLY A 121 -13.63 -18.09 -16.26
CA GLY A 121 -13.58 -19.05 -17.37
C GLY A 121 -12.21 -19.57 -17.80
N TYR A 122 -11.71 -20.64 -17.16
CA TYR A 122 -10.82 -21.58 -17.84
C TYR A 122 -11.69 -22.64 -18.53
N GLY A 123 -11.69 -22.63 -19.87
CA GLY A 123 -12.39 -23.59 -20.70
C GLY A 123 -11.39 -24.26 -21.64
N ALA A 124 -11.38 -25.59 -21.60
CA ALA A 124 -10.43 -26.49 -22.20
C ALA A 124 -10.60 -26.67 -23.72
N GLY A 125 -9.56 -27.22 -24.37
CA GLY A 125 -9.58 -28.18 -25.48
C GLY A 125 -10.41 -27.84 -26.74
N GLY A 126 -9.74 -27.73 -27.90
CA GLY A 126 -10.41 -27.54 -29.19
C GLY A 126 -11.22 -28.74 -29.69
N PRO A 127 -11.84 -28.61 -30.88
CA PRO A 127 -12.17 -29.77 -31.70
C PRO A 127 -11.54 -29.73 -33.10
N TRP A 128 -11.31 -30.94 -33.60
CA TRP A 128 -10.99 -31.32 -34.97
C TRP A 128 -12.10 -30.99 -35.99
N ALA A 129 -11.67 -31.01 -37.26
CA ALA A 129 -12.37 -31.40 -38.49
C ALA A 129 -13.34 -30.40 -39.16
N GLY A 130 -13.12 -30.25 -40.47
CA GLY A 130 -14.00 -29.61 -41.44
C GLY A 130 -13.25 -28.92 -42.55
#